data_AF-W8SMT0-F1
#
_entry.id   AF-W8SMT0-F1
#
_cell.length_a   1.000
_cell.length_b   1.000
_cell.length_c   1.000
_cell.angle_alpha   90.00
_cell.angle_beta   90.00
_cell.angle_gamma   90.00
#
_symmetry.space_group_name_H-M   'P 1'
#
loop_
_entity.id
_entity.type
_entity.pdbx_description
1 polymer ?
#
loop_
_entity_poly.entity_id
_entity_poly.type
_entity_poly.pdbx_seq_one_letter_code
_entity_poly.pdbx_strand_id
1 'polypeptide(L)'
;MVGMGQKDAYVGDEAQSKRGVLELQYPISHGIVTNWGDMEKIWHHTFYNELRVSPEEHPILLTEAPLNPTANKEKMAQVMFETFNAPHFYISIQAVLSLYASGRTTGIVFDSGDGVSHVVPIYEGYSLPMAIRRLNLAGRDLTEYLQVILTESGNSFSTTAEKEIVRDIKEKLCYVSADYEEDVKNNSLLSSITKNYEMPDGQIISIGNERFRAPELLFKPHLRGLELTSIHATIFDSIKACDVDIRKDLYANIVLSGGTTLFPGINVRLDREIRNLAPSSVKINVVTPAER
;
A
#
# COMPACT_ATOMS: atom_id res chain seq x y z
N MET A 1 12.89 -27.73 34.71
CA MET A 1 12.98 -26.43 34.01
C MET A 1 14.21 -26.45 33.13
N VAL A 2 14.02 -26.62 31.82
CA VAL A 2 15.07 -26.41 30.81
C VAL A 2 14.73 -25.09 30.13
N GLY A 3 15.72 -24.22 29.95
CA GLY A 3 15.47 -22.83 29.57
C GLY A 3 14.73 -22.71 28.23
N MET A 4 13.64 -21.95 28.23
CA MET A 4 13.16 -21.34 26.99
C MET A 4 14.26 -20.38 26.55
N GLY A 5 14.98 -20.71 25.47
CA GLY A 5 16.04 -19.84 24.96
C GLY A 5 15.46 -18.48 24.63
N GLN A 6 15.91 -17.44 25.33
CA GLN A 6 15.61 -16.06 24.94
C GLN A 6 16.22 -15.82 23.56
N LYS A 7 15.38 -15.61 22.55
CA LYS A 7 15.81 -15.05 21.28
C LYS A 7 16.06 -13.55 21.49
N ASP A 8 17.15 -13.03 20.95
CA ASP A 8 17.47 -11.59 21.01
C ASP A 8 16.52 -10.72 20.19
N ALA A 9 15.81 -11.32 19.23
CA ALA A 9 14.78 -10.66 18.44
C ALA A 9 13.67 -11.63 18.01
N TYR A 10 12.50 -11.07 17.72
CA TYR A 10 11.38 -11.74 17.08
C TYR A 10 11.01 -11.00 15.80
N VAL A 11 10.49 -11.70 14.81
CA VAL A 11 10.13 -11.15 13.49
C VAL A 11 8.72 -11.60 13.13
N GLY A 12 8.01 -10.79 12.32
CA GLY A 12 6.71 -11.15 11.75
C GLY A 12 5.64 -11.47 12.80
N ASP A 13 4.87 -12.52 12.55
CA ASP A 13 3.75 -12.93 13.42
C ASP A 13 4.20 -13.35 14.82
N GLU A 14 5.43 -13.84 15.00
CA GLU A 14 5.96 -14.16 16.33
C GLU A 14 6.18 -12.88 17.16
N ALA A 15 6.65 -11.78 16.55
CA ALA A 15 6.73 -10.49 17.22
C ALA A 15 5.33 -9.93 17.49
N GLN A 16 4.43 -10.02 16.52
CA GLN A 16 3.08 -9.45 16.57
C GLN A 16 2.17 -10.15 17.60
N SER A 17 2.35 -11.46 17.82
CA SER A 17 1.70 -12.21 18.91
C SER A 17 2.26 -11.89 20.30
N LYS A 18 3.51 -11.44 20.38
CA LYS A 18 4.22 -11.09 21.63
C LYS A 18 4.27 -9.58 21.91
N ARG A 19 3.53 -8.76 21.16
CA ARG A 19 3.54 -7.28 21.26
C ARG A 19 3.32 -6.69 22.65
N GLY A 20 2.67 -7.42 23.56
CA GLY A 20 2.46 -6.98 24.95
C GLY A 20 3.71 -7.00 25.83
N VAL A 21 4.79 -7.64 25.37
CA VAL A 21 6.09 -7.77 26.08
C VAL A 21 7.29 -7.42 25.19
N LEU A 22 7.06 -6.89 24.00
CA LEU A 22 8.09 -6.51 23.02
C LEU A 22 7.90 -5.07 22.56
N GLU A 23 9.01 -4.36 22.36
CA GLU A 23 9.01 -3.12 21.59
C GLU A 23 9.03 -3.45 20.09
N LEU A 24 8.00 -3.02 19.34
CA LEU A 24 7.90 -3.29 17.91
C LEU A 24 8.53 -2.16 17.09
N GLN A 25 9.47 -2.50 16.21
CA GLN A 25 10.14 -1.57 15.30
C GLN A 25 9.89 -1.94 13.84
N TYR A 26 9.81 -0.93 12.97
CA TYR A 26 9.57 -1.08 11.54
C TYR A 26 10.81 -0.62 10.77
N PRO A 27 11.66 -1.54 10.24
CA PRO A 27 12.90 -1.17 9.57
C PRO A 27 12.72 -0.56 8.17
N ILE A 28 11.49 -0.54 7.65
CA ILE A 28 11.11 0.13 6.41
C ILE A 28 10.08 1.21 6.76
N SER A 29 10.38 2.46 6.41
CA SER A 29 9.45 3.59 6.53
C SER A 29 9.20 4.21 5.15
N HIS A 30 7.92 4.35 4.79
CA HIS A 30 7.48 4.87 3.49
C HIS A 30 8.22 4.24 2.27
N GLY A 31 8.45 2.92 2.31
CA GLY A 31 9.12 2.16 1.25
C GLY A 31 10.66 2.21 1.26
N ILE A 32 11.29 2.92 2.20
CA ILE A 32 12.76 3.04 2.30
C ILE A 32 13.25 2.35 3.58
N VAL A 33 14.34 1.58 3.47
CA VAL A 33 15.01 0.96 4.63
C VAL A 33 15.65 2.04 5.50
N THR A 34 15.28 2.08 6.78
CA THR A 34 15.79 3.03 7.78
C THR A 34 16.66 2.34 8.84
N ASN A 35 16.45 1.05 9.11
CA ASN A 35 17.28 0.26 10.02
C ASN A 35 17.75 -1.03 9.34
N TRP A 36 19.03 -1.05 8.96
CA TRP A 36 19.64 -2.19 8.27
C TRP A 36 19.84 -3.42 9.15
N GLY A 37 20.11 -3.25 10.45
CA GLY A 37 20.31 -4.37 11.37
C GLY A 37 19.02 -5.17 11.61
N ASP A 38 17.87 -4.49 11.62
CA ASP A 38 16.57 -5.17 11.70
C ASP A 38 16.08 -5.65 10.33
N MET A 39 16.46 -4.99 9.24
CA MET A 39 16.18 -5.49 7.88
C MET A 39 16.92 -6.81 7.59
N GLU A 40 18.15 -6.95 8.07
CA GLU A 40 18.92 -8.20 7.98
C GLU A 40 18.24 -9.35 8.75
N LYS A 41 17.69 -9.08 9.94
CA LYS A 41 16.88 -10.05 10.69
C LYS A 41 15.62 -10.47 9.93
N ILE A 42 14.98 -9.55 9.21
CA ILE A 42 13.83 -9.87 8.34
C ILE A 42 14.26 -10.81 7.21
N TRP A 43 15.34 -10.51 6.50
CA TRP A 43 15.82 -11.40 5.42
C TRP A 43 16.25 -12.76 5.95
N HIS A 44 16.96 -12.82 7.08
CA HIS A 44 17.30 -14.09 7.75
C HIS A 44 16.04 -14.90 8.07
N HIS A 45 15.02 -14.26 8.63
CA HIS A 45 13.73 -14.92 8.92
C HIS A 45 13.06 -15.42 7.63
N THR A 46 13.04 -14.62 6.56
CA THR A 46 12.49 -15.02 5.26
C THR A 46 13.18 -16.26 4.68
N PHE A 47 14.52 -16.30 4.65
CA PHE A 47 15.25 -17.43 4.08
C PHE A 47 15.15 -18.68 4.96
N TYR A 48 15.46 -18.58 6.26
CA TYR A 48 15.65 -19.74 7.12
C TYR A 48 14.38 -20.23 7.84
N ASN A 49 13.43 -19.36 8.18
CA ASN A 49 12.21 -19.76 8.88
C ASN A 49 11.03 -20.00 7.93
N GLU A 50 10.77 -19.05 7.04
CA GLU A 50 9.63 -19.08 6.12
C GLU A 50 9.89 -19.99 4.92
N LEU A 51 10.87 -19.66 4.09
CA LEU A 51 11.21 -20.43 2.88
C LEU A 51 11.98 -21.72 3.19
N ARG A 52 12.74 -21.73 4.29
CA ARG A 52 13.61 -22.84 4.75
C ARG A 52 14.66 -23.26 3.70
N VAL A 53 15.30 -22.26 3.11
CA VAL A 53 16.35 -22.40 2.09
C VAL A 53 17.67 -21.80 2.56
N SER A 54 18.78 -22.33 2.03
CA SER A 54 20.11 -21.73 2.14
C SER A 54 20.25 -20.64 1.06
N PRO A 55 20.32 -19.34 1.41
CA PRO A 55 20.42 -18.26 0.42
C PRO A 55 21.66 -18.37 -0.49
N GLU A 56 22.74 -19.00 -0.01
CA GLU A 56 23.95 -19.30 -0.76
C GLU A 56 23.77 -20.29 -1.92
N GLU A 57 22.65 -21.00 -1.98
CA GLU A 57 22.31 -21.95 -3.08
C GLU A 57 21.35 -21.35 -4.13
N HIS A 58 20.82 -20.14 -3.91
CA HIS A 58 19.72 -19.59 -4.72
C HIS A 58 19.98 -18.19 -5.28
N PRO A 59 19.72 -17.93 -6.58
CA PRO A 59 19.61 -16.57 -7.11
C PRO A 59 18.51 -15.78 -6.40
N ILE A 60 18.84 -14.57 -5.92
CA ILE A 60 17.91 -13.71 -5.17
C ILE A 60 17.45 -12.54 -6.04
N LEU A 61 16.13 -12.39 -6.20
CA LEU A 61 15.51 -11.18 -6.74
C LEU A 61 14.85 -10.41 -5.59
N LEU A 62 15.27 -9.16 -5.37
CA LEU A 62 14.60 -8.24 -4.45
C LEU A 62 13.83 -7.15 -5.20
N THR A 63 12.87 -6.55 -4.49
CA THR A 63 12.12 -5.38 -4.97
C THR A 63 12.55 -4.12 -4.24
N GLU A 64 12.53 -2.98 -4.92
CA GLU A 64 12.76 -1.67 -4.33
C GLU A 64 11.65 -0.66 -4.64
N ALA A 65 11.51 0.33 -3.78
CA ALA A 65 10.64 1.47 -4.03
C ALA A 65 11.16 2.32 -5.21
N PRO A 66 10.25 2.96 -5.98
CA PRO A 66 10.61 3.98 -6.95
C PRO A 66 11.47 5.09 -6.32
N LEU A 67 12.49 5.56 -7.05
CA LEU A 67 13.43 6.60 -6.60
C LEU A 67 14.24 6.24 -5.33
N ASN A 68 14.41 4.95 -5.00
CA ASN A 68 15.31 4.50 -3.92
C ASN A 68 16.77 4.99 -4.16
N PRO A 69 17.42 5.63 -3.16
CA PRO A 69 18.80 6.11 -3.28
C PRO A 69 19.82 5.02 -3.63
N THR A 70 20.80 5.33 -4.48
CA THR A 70 21.84 4.37 -4.92
C THR A 70 22.58 3.72 -3.75
N ALA A 71 22.92 4.49 -2.71
CA ALA A 71 23.57 3.98 -1.50
C ALA A 71 22.76 2.88 -0.79
N ASN A 72 21.41 2.93 -0.85
CA ASN A 72 20.59 1.85 -0.33
C ASN A 72 20.68 0.60 -1.21
N LYS A 73 20.70 0.76 -2.54
CA LYS A 73 20.85 -0.37 -3.48
C LYS A 73 22.18 -1.09 -3.29
N GLU A 74 23.25 -0.30 -3.18
CA GLU A 74 24.59 -0.76 -2.84
C GLU A 74 24.59 -1.51 -1.50
N LYS A 75 23.91 -0.98 -0.48
CA LYS A 75 23.82 -1.66 0.83
C LYS A 75 22.98 -2.95 0.79
N MET A 76 21.89 -3.02 0.01
CA MET A 76 21.17 -4.27 -0.23
C MET A 76 22.05 -5.31 -0.91
N ALA A 77 22.79 -4.91 -1.96
CA ALA A 77 23.73 -5.78 -2.66
C ALA A 77 24.85 -6.26 -1.73
N GLN A 78 25.42 -5.38 -0.91
CA GLN A 78 26.43 -5.72 0.08
C GLN A 78 25.91 -6.81 1.04
N VAL A 79 24.73 -6.62 1.64
CA VAL A 79 24.18 -7.61 2.59
C VAL A 79 23.88 -8.94 1.89
N MET A 80 23.34 -8.92 0.67
CA MET A 80 23.03 -10.16 -0.07
C MET A 80 24.29 -10.95 -0.48
N PHE A 81 25.38 -10.28 -0.87
CA PHE A 81 26.63 -10.95 -1.23
C PHE A 81 27.55 -11.26 -0.04
N GLU A 82 27.73 -10.34 0.91
CA GLU A 82 28.71 -10.47 2.00
C GLU A 82 28.14 -11.16 3.26
N THR A 83 26.84 -10.98 3.56
CA THR A 83 26.19 -11.62 4.72
C THR A 83 25.54 -12.94 4.32
N PHE A 84 24.75 -12.94 3.25
CA PHE A 84 23.96 -14.10 2.81
C PHE A 84 24.64 -14.96 1.72
N ASN A 85 25.84 -14.57 1.25
CA ASN A 85 26.63 -15.31 0.25
C ASN A 85 25.84 -15.70 -1.02
N ALA A 86 24.87 -14.87 -1.42
CA ALA A 86 23.99 -15.18 -2.55
C ALA A 86 24.78 -15.34 -3.86
N PRO A 87 24.58 -16.43 -4.63
CA PRO A 87 25.38 -16.70 -5.83
C PRO A 87 25.08 -15.70 -6.96
N HIS A 88 23.86 -15.18 -7.01
CA HIS A 88 23.43 -14.16 -7.95
C HIS A 88 22.39 -13.25 -7.28
N PHE A 89 22.40 -11.96 -7.62
CA PHE A 89 21.50 -10.97 -7.04
C PHE A 89 20.96 -10.01 -8.10
N TYR A 90 19.67 -9.69 -8.03
CA TYR A 90 19.02 -8.71 -8.90
C TYR A 90 18.02 -7.84 -8.11
N ILE A 91 17.90 -6.57 -8.48
CA ILE A 91 16.95 -5.61 -7.88
C ILE A 91 16.01 -5.10 -8.98
N SER A 92 14.71 -5.13 -8.69
CA SER A 92 13.65 -4.62 -9.58
C SER A 92 12.80 -3.55 -8.88
N ILE A 93 12.36 -2.53 -9.62
CA ILE A 93 11.39 -1.55 -9.11
C ILE A 93 10.02 -2.23 -8.99
N GLN A 94 9.39 -2.11 -7.81
CA GLN A 94 8.09 -2.74 -7.47
C GLN A 94 7.04 -2.55 -8.56
N ALA A 95 6.76 -1.30 -8.92
CA ALA A 95 5.78 -0.95 -9.94
C ALA A 95 6.07 -1.56 -11.34
N VAL A 96 7.34 -1.75 -11.71
CA VAL A 96 7.68 -2.37 -13.01
C VAL A 96 7.28 -3.85 -13.03
N LEU A 97 7.49 -4.56 -11.92
CA LEU A 97 7.00 -5.94 -11.77
C LEU A 97 5.46 -6.01 -11.81
N SER A 98 4.76 -5.08 -11.16
CA SER A 98 3.29 -5.03 -11.20
C SER A 98 2.74 -4.79 -12.61
N LEU A 99 3.43 -3.99 -13.43
CA LEU A 99 3.04 -3.81 -14.85
C LEU A 99 3.26 -5.11 -15.65
N TYR A 100 4.40 -5.77 -15.47
CA TYR A 100 4.73 -7.03 -16.13
C TYR A 100 3.77 -8.16 -15.74
N ALA A 101 3.38 -8.26 -14.46
CA ALA A 101 2.37 -9.19 -13.99
C ALA A 101 1.00 -8.98 -14.67
N SER A 102 0.69 -7.75 -15.09
CA SER A 102 -0.53 -7.46 -15.87
C SER A 102 -0.43 -7.83 -17.37
N GLY A 103 0.73 -8.32 -17.83
CA GLY A 103 0.99 -8.63 -19.25
C GLY A 103 1.25 -7.39 -20.12
N ARG A 104 1.83 -6.32 -19.56
CA ARG A 104 2.10 -5.04 -20.26
C ARG A 104 3.54 -4.59 -20.13
N THR A 105 4.03 -3.87 -21.13
CA THR A 105 5.34 -3.19 -21.11
C THR A 105 5.24 -1.67 -21.08
N THR A 106 4.08 -1.11 -21.48
CA THR A 106 3.77 0.33 -21.42
C THR A 106 2.49 0.54 -20.62
N GLY A 107 2.50 1.53 -19.72
CA GLY A 107 1.38 1.88 -18.87
C GLY A 107 1.81 2.71 -17.67
N ILE A 108 0.86 3.07 -16.82
CA ILE A 108 1.11 3.81 -15.59
C ILE A 108 0.59 3.02 -14.41
N VAL A 109 1.46 2.77 -13.43
CA VAL A 109 1.11 2.00 -12.24
C VAL A 109 0.83 2.94 -11.09
N PHE A 110 -0.34 2.81 -10.48
CA PHE A 110 -0.63 3.35 -9.16
C PHE A 110 -0.46 2.23 -8.13
N ASP A 111 0.67 2.27 -7.43
CA ASP A 111 1.04 1.30 -6.42
C ASP A 111 0.82 1.89 -5.02
N SER A 112 -0.06 1.30 -4.22
CA SER A 112 -0.47 1.83 -2.91
C SER A 112 -0.39 0.75 -1.84
N GLY A 113 0.68 0.81 -1.04
CA GLY A 113 0.97 -0.13 0.03
C GLY A 113 0.43 0.30 1.39
N ASP A 114 1.11 -0.10 2.47
CA ASP A 114 0.78 0.34 3.83
C ASP A 114 1.34 1.74 4.14
N GLY A 115 2.61 2.00 3.83
CA GLY A 115 3.30 3.24 4.23
C GLY A 115 3.49 4.29 3.14
N VAL A 116 3.29 3.97 1.86
CA VAL A 116 3.52 4.92 0.75
C VAL A 116 2.69 4.53 -0.47
N SER A 117 2.32 5.54 -1.27
CA SER A 117 1.76 5.33 -2.60
C SER A 117 2.66 5.98 -3.67
N HIS A 118 2.81 5.31 -4.80
CA HIS A 118 3.59 5.77 -5.95
C HIS A 118 2.75 5.77 -7.22
N VAL A 119 2.99 6.77 -8.07
CA VAL A 119 2.57 6.77 -9.47
C VAL A 119 3.83 6.63 -10.32
N VAL A 120 3.91 5.55 -11.09
CA VAL A 120 5.09 5.21 -11.92
C VAL A 120 4.66 5.01 -13.37
N PRO A 121 4.89 5.99 -14.26
CA PRO A 121 4.72 5.81 -15.69
C PRO A 121 5.92 5.01 -16.25
N ILE A 122 5.60 4.03 -17.09
CA ILE A 122 6.53 3.07 -17.68
C ILE A 122 6.25 3.00 -19.18
N TYR A 123 7.29 3.05 -19.99
CA TYR A 123 7.22 2.97 -21.44
C TYR A 123 8.25 1.95 -21.94
N GLU A 124 7.82 0.97 -22.72
CA GLU A 124 8.66 -0.11 -23.27
C GLU A 124 9.52 -0.83 -22.22
N GLY A 125 8.99 -1.00 -21.00
CA GLY A 125 9.65 -1.65 -19.87
C GLY A 125 10.50 -0.73 -18.98
N TYR A 126 10.70 0.53 -19.37
CA TYR A 126 11.49 1.51 -18.61
C TYR A 126 10.61 2.51 -17.87
N SER A 127 10.78 2.65 -16.56
CA SER A 127 10.13 3.70 -15.76
C SER A 127 10.69 5.07 -16.12
N LEU A 128 9.85 6.11 -16.18
CA LEU A 128 10.21 7.48 -16.56
C LEU A 128 10.44 8.36 -15.31
N PRO A 129 11.67 8.57 -14.81
CA PRO A 129 11.90 9.05 -13.44
C PRO A 129 11.36 10.47 -13.18
N MET A 130 11.45 11.35 -14.18
CA MET A 130 10.94 12.74 -14.12
C MET A 130 9.41 12.83 -13.90
N ALA A 131 8.68 11.79 -14.29
CA ALA A 131 7.23 11.74 -14.21
C ALA A 131 6.73 10.87 -13.03
N ILE A 132 7.63 10.21 -12.28
CA ILE A 132 7.27 9.51 -11.05
C ILE A 132 6.72 10.51 -10.03
N ARG A 133 5.67 10.13 -9.31
CA ARG A 133 5.14 10.87 -8.16
C ARG A 133 5.06 9.95 -6.95
N ARG A 134 5.36 10.51 -5.78
CA ARG A 134 5.27 9.83 -4.48
C ARG A 134 4.28 10.57 -3.60
N LEU A 135 3.39 9.84 -2.97
CA LEU A 135 2.45 10.33 -1.97
C LEU A 135 2.74 9.61 -0.65
N ASN A 136 3.01 10.38 0.41
CA ASN A 136 3.05 9.87 1.77
C ASN A 136 1.61 9.81 2.32
N LEU A 137 0.77 9.01 1.64
CA LEU A 137 -0.61 8.70 1.98
C LEU A 137 -0.90 7.27 1.51
N ALA A 138 -1.19 6.37 2.44
CA ALA A 138 -1.31 4.94 2.19
C ALA A 138 -2.15 4.22 3.27
N GLY A 139 -2.17 2.89 3.27
CA GLY A 139 -3.05 2.07 4.12
C GLY A 139 -2.95 2.33 5.63
N ARG A 140 -1.78 2.75 6.13
CA ARG A 140 -1.55 3.14 7.52
C ARG A 140 -2.28 4.42 7.88
N ASP A 141 -2.19 5.44 7.02
CA ASP A 141 -2.88 6.72 7.20
C ASP A 141 -4.40 6.55 7.17
N LEU A 142 -4.91 5.65 6.32
CA LEU A 142 -6.34 5.31 6.28
C LEU A 142 -6.77 4.56 7.55
N THR A 143 -5.92 3.69 8.09
CA THR A 143 -6.19 2.96 9.35
C THR A 143 -6.26 3.92 10.53
N GLU A 144 -5.34 4.88 10.63
CA GLU A 144 -5.37 5.94 11.65
C GLU A 144 -6.55 6.90 11.48
N TYR A 145 -6.92 7.24 10.24
CA TYR A 145 -8.08 8.08 10.01
C TYR A 145 -9.38 7.36 10.40
N LEU A 146 -9.48 6.06 10.11
CA LEU A 146 -10.58 5.21 10.58
C LEU A 146 -10.63 5.16 12.12
N GLN A 147 -9.48 5.06 12.79
CA GLN A 147 -9.39 5.09 14.26
C GLN A 147 -9.98 6.39 14.85
N VAL A 148 -9.68 7.54 14.24
CA VAL A 148 -10.23 8.84 14.67
C VAL A 148 -11.74 8.89 14.48
N ILE A 149 -12.27 8.56 13.30
CA ILE A 149 -13.73 8.66 13.03
C ILE A 149 -14.54 7.59 13.78
N LEU A 150 -13.96 6.42 14.10
CA LEU A 150 -14.60 5.45 15.00
C LEU A 150 -14.70 5.98 16.44
N THR A 151 -13.70 6.75 16.88
CA THR A 151 -13.71 7.42 18.19
C THR A 151 -14.76 8.55 18.22
N GLU A 152 -14.95 9.29 17.13
CA GLU A 152 -16.06 10.26 16.98
C GLU A 152 -17.43 9.59 17.17
N SER A 153 -17.60 8.37 16.65
CA SER A 153 -18.82 7.56 16.79
C SER A 153 -18.95 6.81 18.12
N GLY A 154 -18.02 7.02 19.08
CA GLY A 154 -18.05 6.44 20.42
C GLY A 154 -17.29 5.12 20.60
N ASN A 155 -16.66 4.57 19.55
CA ASN A 155 -15.80 3.38 19.64
C ASN A 155 -14.34 3.81 19.79
N SER A 156 -13.88 3.97 21.03
CA SER A 156 -12.50 4.40 21.32
C SER A 156 -11.51 3.25 21.14
N PHE A 157 -10.49 3.47 20.32
CA PHE A 157 -9.36 2.56 20.12
C PHE A 157 -8.07 3.37 20.36
N SER A 158 -7.17 2.91 21.23
CA SER A 158 -6.03 3.70 21.72
C SER A 158 -4.68 2.96 21.69
N THR A 159 -4.69 1.64 21.78
CA THR A 159 -3.51 0.80 21.87
C THR A 159 -3.00 0.32 20.51
N THR A 160 -1.74 -0.15 20.48
CA THR A 160 -1.15 -0.82 19.30
C THR A 160 -1.78 -2.18 19.01
N ALA A 161 -2.49 -2.79 19.97
CA ALA A 161 -3.31 -3.98 19.75
C ALA A 161 -4.58 -3.61 18.96
N GLU A 162 -5.30 -2.61 19.43
CA GLU A 162 -6.55 -2.13 18.83
C GLU A 162 -6.35 -1.53 17.42
N LYS A 163 -5.19 -0.93 17.12
CA LYS A 163 -4.88 -0.43 15.77
C LYS A 163 -4.91 -1.55 14.71
N GLU A 164 -4.58 -2.79 15.06
CA GLU A 164 -4.74 -3.94 14.15
C GLU A 164 -6.20 -4.36 13.98
N ILE A 165 -7.03 -4.21 15.01
CA ILE A 165 -8.48 -4.45 14.90
C ILE A 165 -9.09 -3.41 13.93
N VAL A 166 -8.69 -2.14 14.05
CA VAL A 166 -9.08 -1.08 13.10
C VAL A 166 -8.56 -1.39 11.68
N ARG A 167 -7.38 -1.98 11.53
CA ARG A 167 -6.82 -2.42 10.24
C ARG A 167 -7.68 -3.53 9.60
N ASP A 168 -8.12 -4.51 10.39
CA ASP A 168 -8.98 -5.60 9.92
C ASP A 168 -10.41 -5.13 9.60
N ILE A 169 -10.97 -4.22 10.40
CA ILE A 169 -12.23 -3.51 10.10
C ILE A 169 -12.14 -2.79 8.76
N LYS A 170 -11.04 -2.04 8.52
CA LYS A 170 -10.77 -1.36 7.26
C LYS A 170 -10.76 -2.35 6.09
N GLU A 171 -10.01 -3.44 6.20
CA GLU A 171 -9.87 -4.42 5.11
C GLU A 171 -11.15 -5.21 4.82
N LYS A 172 -11.96 -5.54 5.84
CA LYS A 172 -13.21 -6.32 5.67
C LYS A 172 -14.43 -5.48 5.32
N LEU A 173 -14.54 -4.24 5.84
CA LEU A 173 -15.78 -3.47 5.77
C LEU A 173 -15.69 -2.21 4.91
N CYS A 174 -14.53 -1.57 4.75
CA CYS A 174 -14.44 -0.32 4.00
C CYS A 174 -14.59 -0.51 2.47
N TYR A 175 -15.04 0.54 1.79
CA TYR A 175 -15.19 0.59 0.34
C TYR A 175 -15.07 2.03 -0.15
N VAL A 176 -14.76 2.22 -1.44
CA VAL A 176 -14.76 3.57 -2.05
C VAL A 176 -16.14 3.84 -2.62
N SER A 177 -16.78 4.91 -2.14
CA SER A 177 -18.05 5.38 -2.70
C SER A 177 -17.87 5.92 -4.11
N ALA A 178 -18.89 5.72 -4.96
CA ALA A 178 -19.01 6.40 -6.23
C ALA A 178 -19.26 7.91 -6.02
N ASP A 179 -20.34 8.31 -5.36
CA ASP A 179 -20.59 9.71 -5.01
C ASP A 179 -20.60 9.91 -3.49
N TYR A 180 -19.45 10.36 -2.97
CA TYR A 180 -19.27 10.63 -1.56
C TYR A 180 -20.23 11.70 -1.02
N GLU A 181 -20.57 12.71 -1.82
CA GLU A 181 -21.38 13.82 -1.33
C GLU A 181 -22.87 13.50 -1.31
N GLU A 182 -23.33 12.61 -2.20
CA GLU A 182 -24.66 12.01 -2.12
C GLU A 182 -24.75 11.03 -0.94
N ASP A 183 -23.80 10.10 -0.81
CA ASP A 183 -23.79 9.08 0.25
C ASP A 183 -23.72 9.68 1.66
N VAL A 184 -22.99 10.78 1.88
CA VAL A 184 -22.98 11.49 3.19
C VAL A 184 -24.31 12.19 3.48
N LYS A 185 -24.97 12.78 2.47
CA LYS A 185 -26.23 13.50 2.65
C LYS A 185 -27.41 12.55 2.85
N ASN A 186 -27.34 11.36 2.26
CA ASN A 186 -28.46 10.42 2.21
C ASN A 186 -28.54 9.53 3.47
N ASN A 187 -28.90 10.14 4.60
CA ASN A 187 -29.11 9.46 5.89
C ASN A 187 -30.10 8.27 5.82
N SER A 188 -30.96 8.18 4.80
CA SER A 188 -31.87 7.04 4.63
C SER A 188 -31.15 5.72 4.31
N LEU A 189 -29.94 5.78 3.74
CA LEU A 189 -29.12 4.61 3.43
C LEU A 189 -28.34 4.06 4.63
N LEU A 190 -28.27 4.78 5.76
CA LEU A 190 -27.47 4.39 6.94
C LEU A 190 -27.76 2.95 7.40
N SER A 191 -29.02 2.53 7.42
CA SER A 191 -29.41 1.16 7.79
C SER A 191 -28.89 0.08 6.83
N SER A 192 -28.76 0.40 5.53
CA SER A 192 -28.22 -0.49 4.49
C SER A 192 -26.69 -0.51 4.44
N ILE A 193 -26.06 0.60 4.83
CA ILE A 193 -24.60 0.75 4.86
C ILE A 193 -24.02 0.22 6.17
N THR A 194 -24.77 0.25 7.27
CA THR A 194 -24.28 -0.24 8.57
C THR A 194 -23.98 -1.73 8.52
N LYS A 195 -22.76 -2.11 8.89
CA LYS A 195 -22.34 -3.50 9.06
C LYS A 195 -21.79 -3.74 10.46
N ASN A 196 -22.09 -4.92 10.97
CA ASN A 196 -21.60 -5.37 12.27
C ASN A 196 -20.22 -6.02 12.11
N TYR A 197 -19.36 -5.81 13.11
CA TYR A 197 -18.05 -6.43 13.24
C TYR A 197 -17.94 -7.06 14.63
N GLU A 198 -17.44 -8.29 14.71
CA GLU A 198 -17.22 -9.01 15.96
C GLU A 198 -15.77 -8.81 16.42
N MET A 199 -15.59 -8.20 17.59
CA MET A 199 -14.28 -7.97 18.19
C MET A 199 -13.71 -9.26 18.83
N PRO A 200 -12.40 -9.34 19.09
CA PRO A 200 -11.75 -10.53 19.67
C PRO A 200 -12.26 -10.96 21.06
N ASP A 201 -12.98 -10.08 21.76
CA ASP A 201 -13.65 -10.33 23.05
C ASP A 201 -15.11 -10.78 22.90
N GLY A 202 -15.63 -10.89 21.68
CA GLY A 202 -17.02 -11.21 21.35
C GLY A 202 -17.96 -10.01 21.36
N GLN A 203 -17.48 -8.78 21.60
CA GLN A 203 -18.32 -7.58 21.49
C GLN A 203 -18.61 -7.28 20.00
N ILE A 204 -19.88 -7.01 19.68
CA ILE A 204 -20.28 -6.58 18.34
C ILE A 204 -20.32 -5.06 18.28
N ILE A 205 -19.60 -4.46 17.33
CA ILE A 205 -19.62 -3.04 17.01
C ILE A 205 -20.29 -2.80 15.65
N SER A 206 -21.01 -1.69 15.51
CA SER A 206 -21.70 -1.31 14.26
C SER A 206 -20.92 -0.20 13.56
N ILE A 207 -20.50 -0.45 12.32
CA ILE A 207 -19.75 0.52 11.50
C ILE A 207 -20.66 0.99 10.33
N GLY A 208 -20.92 2.29 10.28
CA GLY A 208 -21.82 2.95 9.32
C GLY A 208 -21.08 3.68 8.22
N ASN A 209 -21.14 5.02 8.21
CA ASN A 209 -20.56 5.86 7.15
C ASN A 209 -19.02 5.90 7.17
N GLU A 210 -18.40 5.49 8.27
CA GLU A 210 -16.95 5.35 8.43
C GLU A 210 -16.36 4.43 7.37
N ARG A 211 -17.15 3.42 6.94
CA ARG A 211 -16.80 2.45 5.90
C ARG A 211 -16.36 3.10 4.58
N PHE A 212 -16.95 4.23 4.20
CA PHE A 212 -16.59 4.95 2.96
C PHE A 212 -15.92 6.30 3.22
N ARG A 213 -16.10 6.91 4.41
CA ARG A 213 -15.33 8.10 4.83
C ARG A 213 -13.83 7.82 4.90
N ALA A 214 -13.41 6.67 5.45
CA ALA A 214 -11.98 6.40 5.60
C ALA A 214 -11.23 6.31 4.24
N PRO A 215 -11.69 5.52 3.23
CA PRO A 215 -11.05 5.50 1.91
C PRO A 215 -11.18 6.80 1.09
N GLU A 216 -12.18 7.65 1.36
CA GLU A 216 -12.31 8.96 0.67
C GLU A 216 -11.08 9.85 0.89
N LEU A 217 -10.28 9.64 1.94
CA LEU A 217 -9.04 10.39 2.17
C LEU A 217 -8.06 10.28 0.99
N LEU A 218 -8.08 9.20 0.20
CA LEU A 218 -7.32 9.06 -1.05
C LEU A 218 -7.76 10.07 -2.14
N PHE A 219 -9.04 10.43 -2.15
CA PHE A 219 -9.66 11.34 -3.13
C PHE A 219 -9.75 12.78 -2.59
N LYS A 220 -9.86 12.96 -1.27
CA LYS A 220 -9.98 14.23 -0.56
C LYS A 220 -9.04 14.28 0.67
N PRO A 221 -7.71 14.40 0.52
CA PRO A 221 -6.75 14.42 1.64
C PRO A 221 -7.02 15.54 2.67
N HIS A 222 -7.59 16.66 2.21
CA HIS A 222 -7.99 17.79 3.05
C HIS A 222 -8.98 17.44 4.18
N LEU A 223 -9.68 16.30 4.11
CA LEU A 223 -10.57 15.82 5.19
C LEU A 223 -9.82 15.51 6.49
N ARG A 224 -8.50 15.27 6.44
CA ARG A 224 -7.61 15.15 7.62
C ARG A 224 -6.64 16.34 7.73
N GLY A 225 -6.93 17.45 7.04
CA GLY A 225 -6.05 18.63 7.01
C GLY A 225 -4.72 18.42 6.26
N LEU A 226 -4.63 17.38 5.40
CA LEU A 226 -3.41 17.09 4.66
C LEU A 226 -3.36 17.94 3.37
N GLU A 227 -2.30 18.74 3.22
CA GLU A 227 -1.99 19.49 1.99
C GLU A 227 -1.38 18.58 0.90
N LEU A 228 -2.08 17.48 0.59
CA LEU A 228 -1.67 16.51 -0.44
C LEU A 228 -2.63 16.53 -1.63
N THR A 229 -2.10 16.25 -2.82
CA THR A 229 -2.91 16.00 -4.02
C THR A 229 -3.65 14.67 -3.90
N SER A 230 -4.86 14.61 -4.48
CA SER A 230 -5.64 13.38 -4.58
C SER A 230 -4.99 12.37 -5.52
N ILE A 231 -5.29 11.08 -5.36
CA ILE A 231 -4.68 10.03 -6.19
C ILE A 231 -4.97 10.21 -7.69
N HIS A 232 -6.17 10.67 -8.05
CA HIS A 232 -6.58 10.89 -9.44
C HIS A 232 -5.86 12.10 -10.07
N ALA A 233 -5.70 13.20 -9.32
CA ALA A 233 -4.91 14.35 -9.76
C ALA A 233 -3.43 13.99 -9.91
N THR A 234 -2.88 13.22 -8.97
CA THR A 234 -1.48 12.79 -9.00
C THR A 234 -1.18 11.87 -10.20
N ILE A 235 -2.10 10.97 -10.55
CA ILE A 235 -2.01 10.15 -11.77
C ILE A 235 -2.06 11.04 -13.02
N PHE A 236 -3.02 11.97 -13.08
CA PHE A 236 -3.13 12.92 -14.19
C PHE A 236 -1.86 13.78 -14.37
N ASP A 237 -1.29 14.32 -13.28
CA ASP A 237 -0.08 15.13 -13.30
C ASP A 237 1.18 14.33 -13.70
N SER A 238 1.23 13.04 -13.35
CA SER A 238 2.27 12.12 -13.80
C SER A 238 2.19 11.89 -15.31
N ILE A 239 1.00 11.60 -15.86
CA ILE A 239 0.79 11.46 -17.30
C ILE A 239 1.06 12.78 -18.04
N LYS A 240 0.68 13.92 -17.46
CA LYS A 240 0.93 15.26 -18.01
C LYS A 240 2.41 15.64 -18.02
N ALA A 241 3.23 15.08 -17.12
CA ALA A 241 4.69 15.24 -17.12
C ALA A 241 5.41 14.36 -18.16
N CYS A 242 4.72 13.38 -18.75
CA CYS A 242 5.23 12.56 -19.84
C CYS A 242 5.08 13.28 -21.20
N ASP A 243 5.82 12.82 -22.22
CA ASP A 243 5.65 13.29 -23.61
C ASP A 243 4.20 13.07 -24.09
N VAL A 244 3.68 13.98 -24.92
CA VAL A 244 2.33 13.94 -25.50
C VAL A 244 2.04 12.63 -26.21
N ASP A 245 3.01 12.13 -26.99
CA ASP A 245 2.81 10.97 -27.87
C ASP A 245 2.50 9.70 -27.07
N ILE A 246 3.11 9.53 -25.89
CA ILE A 246 2.92 8.34 -25.05
C ILE A 246 1.72 8.42 -24.10
N ARG A 247 1.13 9.62 -23.87
CA ARG A 247 0.05 9.79 -22.88
C ARG A 247 -1.17 8.92 -23.17
N LYS A 248 -1.49 8.73 -24.45
CA LYS A 248 -2.63 7.91 -24.89
C LYS A 248 -2.52 6.47 -24.37
N ASP A 249 -1.32 5.90 -24.44
CA ASP A 249 -1.06 4.53 -24.01
C ASP A 249 -0.99 4.42 -22.48
N LEU A 250 -0.51 5.46 -21.79
CA LEU A 250 -0.57 5.55 -20.32
C LEU A 250 -2.03 5.58 -19.82
N TYR A 251 -2.89 6.45 -20.38
CA TYR A 251 -4.32 6.50 -20.01
C TYR A 251 -5.08 5.20 -20.31
N ALA A 252 -4.70 4.49 -21.37
CA ALA A 252 -5.28 3.20 -21.74
C ALA A 252 -4.81 2.02 -20.85
N ASN A 253 -3.79 2.23 -20.02
CA ASN A 253 -3.14 1.20 -19.22
C ASN A 253 -2.80 1.71 -17.81
N ILE A 254 -3.81 2.19 -17.08
CA ILE A 254 -3.67 2.58 -15.66
C ILE A 254 -3.80 1.31 -14.82
N VAL A 255 -2.69 0.74 -14.35
CA VAL A 255 -2.68 -0.50 -13.55
C VAL A 255 -2.67 -0.16 -12.07
N LEU A 256 -3.59 -0.74 -11.31
CA LEU A 256 -3.58 -0.64 -9.85
C LEU A 256 -2.70 -1.74 -9.24
N SER A 257 -1.99 -1.43 -8.17
CA SER A 257 -1.07 -2.34 -7.46
C SER A 257 -1.09 -2.04 -5.95
N GLY A 258 -0.82 -3.06 -5.13
CA GLY A 258 -0.74 -2.94 -3.68
C GLY A 258 -2.09 -2.95 -2.95
N GLY A 259 -2.08 -3.42 -1.70
CA GLY A 259 -3.27 -3.77 -0.93
C GLY A 259 -4.22 -2.61 -0.64
N THR A 260 -3.77 -1.35 -0.65
CA THR A 260 -4.66 -0.19 -0.50
C THR A 260 -5.53 0.03 -1.76
N THR A 261 -5.19 -0.59 -2.89
CA THR A 261 -6.04 -0.61 -4.11
C THR A 261 -7.08 -1.73 -4.15
N LEU A 262 -7.23 -2.49 -3.05
CA LEU A 262 -8.22 -3.57 -2.94
C LEU A 262 -9.61 -3.09 -2.52
N PHE A 263 -9.79 -1.83 -2.11
CA PHE A 263 -11.10 -1.33 -1.73
C PHE A 263 -12.14 -1.51 -2.85
N PRO A 264 -13.29 -2.16 -2.58
CA PRO A 264 -14.37 -2.26 -3.55
C PRO A 264 -14.78 -0.88 -4.07
N GLY A 265 -14.94 -0.75 -5.38
CA GLY A 265 -15.33 0.51 -6.04
C GLY A 265 -14.20 1.47 -6.40
N ILE A 266 -12.95 1.26 -5.93
CA ILE A 266 -11.84 2.21 -6.20
C ILE A 266 -11.57 2.40 -7.69
N ASN A 267 -11.66 1.32 -8.48
CA ASN A 267 -11.45 1.34 -9.93
C ASN A 267 -12.54 2.14 -10.66
N VAL A 268 -13.80 1.98 -10.26
CA VAL A 268 -14.95 2.71 -10.85
C VAL A 268 -14.88 4.19 -10.51
N ARG A 269 -14.58 4.53 -9.25
CA ARG A 269 -14.39 5.92 -8.83
C ARG A 269 -13.21 6.55 -9.56
N LEU A 270 -12.07 5.88 -9.62
CA LEU A 270 -10.86 6.40 -10.26
C LEU A 270 -11.05 6.60 -11.77
N ASP A 271 -11.68 5.65 -12.47
CA ASP A 271 -12.01 5.77 -13.88
C ASP A 271 -12.87 7.01 -14.16
N ARG A 272 -13.89 7.26 -13.32
CA ARG A 272 -14.73 8.46 -13.42
C ARG A 272 -13.95 9.76 -13.15
N GLU A 273 -13.15 9.83 -12.09
CA GLU A 273 -12.39 11.05 -11.79
C GLU A 273 -11.35 11.35 -12.89
N ILE A 274 -10.68 10.33 -13.42
CA ILE A 274 -9.71 10.52 -14.51
C ILE A 274 -10.43 10.91 -15.82
N ARG A 275 -11.65 10.42 -16.09
CA ARG A 275 -12.47 10.90 -17.23
C ARG A 275 -12.87 12.37 -17.13
N ASN A 276 -13.03 12.89 -15.92
CA ASN A 276 -13.33 14.31 -15.71
C ASN A 276 -12.11 15.22 -15.93
N LEU A 277 -10.89 14.70 -15.73
CA LEU A 277 -9.64 15.47 -15.91
C LEU A 277 -9.02 15.32 -17.30
N ALA A 278 -9.13 14.16 -17.94
CA ALA A 278 -8.48 13.86 -19.20
C ALA A 278 -9.20 14.46 -20.42
N PRO A 279 -8.50 14.70 -21.55
CA PRO A 279 -9.14 15.05 -22.81
C PRO A 279 -10.10 13.97 -23.29
N SER A 280 -11.30 14.36 -23.73
CA SER A 280 -12.38 13.44 -24.17
C SER A 280 -12.02 12.56 -25.38
N SER A 281 -10.91 12.84 -26.06
CA SER A 281 -10.37 12.05 -27.18
C SER A 281 -9.62 10.79 -26.75
N VAL A 282 -9.32 10.62 -25.46
CA VAL A 282 -8.49 9.51 -24.96
C VAL A 282 -9.35 8.43 -24.31
N LYS A 283 -9.09 7.16 -24.67
CA LYS A 283 -9.70 6.00 -24.01
C LYS A 283 -9.00 5.74 -22.69
N ILE A 284 -9.68 6.07 -21.58
CA ILE A 284 -9.26 5.66 -20.24
C ILE A 284 -9.67 4.22 -19.97
N ASN A 285 -8.77 3.47 -19.33
CA ASN A 285 -8.99 2.10 -18.89
C ASN A 285 -8.15 1.82 -17.62
N VAL A 286 -8.84 1.69 -16.49
CA VAL A 286 -8.25 1.31 -15.20
C VAL A 286 -8.25 -0.21 -15.09
N VAL A 287 -7.06 -0.80 -15.09
CA VAL A 287 -6.86 -2.24 -15.17
C VAL A 287 -6.97 -2.84 -13.77
N THR A 288 -7.96 -3.74 -13.71
CA THR A 288 -8.50 -4.59 -12.64
C THR A 288 -7.84 -5.92 -12.21
N PRO A 289 -6.53 -6.17 -12.03
CA PRO A 289 -6.03 -7.54 -11.77
C PRO A 289 -6.72 -8.21 -10.58
N ALA A 290 -6.88 -9.53 -10.66
CA ALA A 290 -7.59 -10.32 -9.66
C ALA A 290 -6.72 -10.71 -8.45
N GLU A 291 -5.40 -10.80 -8.64
CA GLU A 291 -4.40 -11.25 -7.65
C GLU A 291 -3.66 -10.05 -7.03
N ARG A 292 -4.39 -9.06 -6.51
CA ARG A 292 -3.83 -7.82 -5.90
C ARG A 292 -3.78 -7.87 -4.37
#